data_AF-A0AAV0R1R6-F1
#
_entry.id   AF-A0AAV0R1R6-F1
#
_cell.length_a   1.000
_cell.length_b   1.000
_cell.length_c   1.000
_cell.angle_alpha   90.00
_cell.angle_beta   90.00
_cell.angle_gamma   90.00
#
_symmetry.space_group_name_H-M   'P 1'
#
loop_
_entity.id
_entity.type
_entity.pdbx_description
1 polymer ?
#
loop_
_entity_poly.entity_id
_entity_poly.type
_entity_poly.pdbx_seq_one_letter_code
_entity_poly.pdbx_strand_id
1 'polypeptide(L)'
;MSDSRLLAEQQIWAGTTEGAKNQAFNCSNGDFFTWKGLWKVLCELFDVDFVDLDDAEKFDAMEMMSGMGDVWDEIVEKFQHVCSMNKSREFGFVGFYDTFKSVRYWVGKMREMKIIP
;
A
#
# COMPACT_ATOMS: atom_id res chain seq x y z
N MET A 1 0.90 -0.50 -2.51
CA MET A 1 0.28 -1.10 -1.30
C MET A 1 -0.28 -2.47 -1.64
N SER A 2 -0.28 -3.38 -0.67
CA SER A 2 -0.69 -4.77 -0.87
C SER A 2 -1.55 -5.22 0.32
N ASP A 3 -2.82 -5.52 0.07
CA ASP A 3 -3.74 -6.10 1.07
C ASP A 3 -3.22 -7.48 1.47
N SER A 4 -3.16 -7.77 2.77
CA SER A 4 -2.63 -9.03 3.25
C SER A 4 -3.50 -10.23 2.84
N ARG A 5 -4.80 -10.04 2.60
CA ARG A 5 -5.68 -11.08 2.02
C ARG A 5 -5.31 -11.37 0.58
N LEU A 6 -5.08 -10.34 -0.23
CA LEU A 6 -4.62 -10.51 -1.62
C LEU A 6 -3.27 -11.23 -1.68
N LEU A 7 -2.36 -10.90 -0.76
CA LEU A 7 -1.08 -11.58 -0.65
C LEU A 7 -1.27 -13.07 -0.29
N ALA A 8 -2.14 -13.39 0.67
CA ALA A 8 -2.46 -14.77 1.01
C ALA A 8 -3.09 -15.52 -0.17
N GLU A 9 -4.03 -14.91 -0.88
CA GLU A 9 -4.65 -15.45 -2.10
C GLU A 9 -3.61 -15.74 -3.18
N GLN A 10 -2.65 -14.83 -3.40
CA GLN A 10 -1.57 -15.03 -4.38
C GLN A 10 -0.62 -16.16 -3.96
N GLN A 11 -0.28 -16.28 -2.66
CA GLN A 11 0.56 -17.36 -2.17
C GLN A 11 -0.12 -18.73 -2.32
N ILE A 12 -1.41 -18.81 -2.00
CA ILE A 12 -2.21 -20.03 -2.21
C ILE A 12 -2.22 -20.37 -3.70
N TRP A 13 -2.56 -19.39 -4.56
CA TRP A 13 -2.57 -19.56 -6.01
C TRP A 13 -1.22 -20.08 -6.55
N ALA A 14 -0.11 -19.46 -6.14
CA ALA A 14 1.23 -19.86 -6.58
C ALA A 14 1.59 -21.28 -6.10
N GLY A 15 1.15 -21.66 -4.90
CA GLY A 15 1.36 -23.00 -4.34
C GLY A 15 0.51 -24.10 -5.01
N THR A 16 -0.64 -23.75 -5.59
CA THR A 16 -1.57 -24.73 -6.19
C THR A 16 -1.59 -24.73 -7.72
N THR A 17 -0.90 -23.80 -8.37
CA THR A 17 -0.91 -23.64 -9.83
C THR A 17 0.39 -24.16 -10.45
N GLU A 18 0.31 -25.23 -11.24
CA GLU A 18 1.49 -25.86 -11.86
C GLU A 18 2.34 -24.87 -12.67
N GLY A 19 1.68 -24.00 -13.45
CA GLY A 19 2.36 -22.98 -14.27
C GLY A 19 3.02 -21.86 -13.47
N ALA A 20 2.73 -21.70 -12.19
CA ALA A 20 3.30 -20.65 -11.34
C ALA A 20 4.59 -21.08 -10.62
N LYS A 21 4.99 -22.37 -10.72
CA LYS A 21 6.18 -22.89 -10.04
C LYS A 21 7.46 -22.20 -10.51
N ASN A 22 8.40 -22.05 -9.57
CA ASN A 22 9.73 -21.47 -9.81
C ASN A 22 9.69 -20.05 -10.43
N GLN A 23 8.66 -19.28 -10.11
CA GLN A 23 8.51 -17.89 -10.54
C GLN A 23 8.46 -16.96 -9.33
N ALA A 24 9.14 -15.83 -9.44
CA ALA A 24 8.91 -14.68 -8.59
C ALA A 24 7.81 -13.80 -9.20
N PHE A 25 6.84 -13.38 -8.38
CA PHE A 25 5.74 -12.50 -8.77
C PHE A 25 5.68 -11.29 -7.84
N ASN A 26 5.37 -10.12 -8.41
CA ASN A 26 4.98 -8.97 -7.61
C ASN A 26 3.58 -9.18 -7.05
N CYS A 27 3.29 -8.53 -5.92
CA CYS A 27 1.97 -8.46 -5.32
C CYS A 27 1.64 -7.02 -4.94
N SER A 28 0.71 -6.40 -5.65
CA SER A 28 0.09 -5.13 -5.28
C SER A 28 -1.40 -5.21 -5.52
N ASN A 29 -2.14 -4.28 -4.91
CA ASN A 29 -3.59 -4.17 -5.03
C ASN A 29 -4.09 -4.06 -6.48
N GLY A 30 -3.23 -3.59 -7.39
CA GLY A 30 -3.53 -3.42 -8.81
C GLY A 30 -4.14 -2.07 -9.18
N ASP A 31 -4.22 -1.16 -8.21
CA ASP A 31 -4.58 0.25 -8.37
C ASP A 31 -3.45 1.17 -7.88
N PHE A 32 -3.66 2.48 -8.05
CA PHE A 32 -2.80 3.54 -7.54
C PHE A 32 -3.59 4.42 -6.57
N PHE A 33 -2.89 5.03 -5.62
CA PHE A 33 -3.47 6.02 -4.71
C PHE A 33 -2.46 7.14 -4.46
N THR A 34 -2.95 8.27 -3.96
CA THR A 34 -2.10 9.36 -3.47
C THR A 34 -2.14 9.40 -1.94
N TRP A 35 -1.04 9.81 -1.32
CA TRP A 35 -0.99 9.99 0.13
C TRP A 35 -2.05 10.98 0.63
N LYS A 36 -2.29 12.08 -0.09
CA LYS A 36 -3.37 13.03 0.20
C LYS A 36 -4.75 12.36 0.19
N GLY A 37 -5.01 11.48 -0.76
CA GLY A 37 -6.27 10.72 -0.83
C GLY A 37 -6.41 9.74 0.34
N LEU A 38 -5.33 9.02 0.68
CA LEU A 38 -5.32 8.12 1.83
C LEU A 38 -5.52 8.86 3.16
N TRP A 39 -4.89 10.03 3.33
CA TRP A 39 -5.01 10.83 4.54
C TRP A 39 -6.44 11.29 4.78
N LYS A 40 -7.15 11.74 3.74
CA LYS A 40 -8.59 12.06 3.83
C LYS A 40 -9.42 10.88 4.34
N VAL A 41 -9.17 9.69 3.82
CA VAL A 41 -9.86 8.47 4.27
C VAL A 41 -9.60 8.19 5.75
N LEU A 42 -8.37 8.40 6.22
CA LEU A 42 -8.04 8.23 7.64
C LEU A 42 -8.71 9.30 8.51
N CYS A 43 -8.67 10.57 8.10
CA CYS A 43 -9.38 11.65 8.80
C CYS A 43 -10.86 11.33 9.00
N GLU A 44 -11.55 10.89 7.93
CA GLU A 44 -12.94 10.43 8.01
C GLU A 44 -13.13 9.23 8.94
N LEU A 45 -12.22 8.25 8.90
CA LEU A 45 -12.34 7.03 9.71
C LEU A 45 -12.18 7.32 11.20
N PHE A 46 -11.31 8.26 11.56
CA PHE A 46 -11.00 8.63 12.94
C PHE A 46 -11.76 9.86 13.45
N ASP A 47 -12.64 10.43 12.63
CA ASP A 47 -13.42 11.63 12.94
C ASP A 47 -12.55 12.82 13.37
N VAL A 48 -11.51 13.08 12.58
CA VAL A 48 -10.60 14.22 12.77
C VAL A 48 -10.62 15.12 11.55
N ASP A 49 -10.40 16.41 11.77
CA ASP A 49 -10.36 17.39 10.70
C ASP A 49 -9.18 17.15 9.76
N PHE A 50 -9.46 17.21 8.46
CA PHE A 50 -8.40 17.18 7.45
C PHE A 50 -7.72 18.55 7.39
N VAL A 51 -6.41 18.56 7.63
CA VAL A 51 -5.52 19.69 7.36
C VAL A 51 -4.69 19.35 6.13
N ASP A 52 -4.67 20.24 5.14
CA ASP A 52 -3.84 20.05 3.95
C ASP A 52 -2.35 20.18 4.32
N LEU A 53 -1.47 19.54 3.54
CA LEU A 53 -0.03 19.72 3.72
C LEU A 53 0.32 21.18 3.39
N ASP A 54 0.87 21.91 4.36
CA ASP A 54 1.46 23.22 4.11
C ASP A 54 2.87 23.00 3.54
N ASP A 55 3.09 23.40 2.29
CA ASP A 55 4.40 23.30 1.63
C ASP A 55 5.50 24.11 2.36
N ALA A 56 5.13 24.98 3.31
CA ALA A 56 6.04 25.73 4.17
C ALA A 56 6.51 24.96 5.43
N GLU A 57 5.78 23.94 5.88
CA GLU A 57 6.16 23.09 7.02
C GLU A 57 6.77 21.78 6.52
N LYS A 58 8.08 21.61 6.74
CA LYS A 58 8.77 20.35 6.47
C LYS A 58 8.24 19.28 7.43
N PHE A 59 7.35 18.41 6.96
CA PHE A 59 7.02 17.17 7.67
C PHE A 59 8.23 16.22 7.58
N ASP A 60 9.02 16.15 8.64
CA ASP A 60 10.29 15.43 8.63
C ASP A 60 10.19 14.06 9.34
N ALA A 61 9.90 13.01 8.57
CA ALA A 61 10.01 11.63 9.06
C ALA A 61 11.48 11.18 9.28
N MET A 62 12.45 12.00 8.87
CA MET A 62 13.89 11.72 8.83
C MET A 62 14.76 12.63 9.73
N GLU A 63 14.22 13.53 10.54
CA GLU A 63 14.88 13.88 11.82
C GLU A 63 14.99 12.60 12.68
N MET A 64 14.09 11.63 12.44
CA MET A 64 14.10 10.27 12.99
C MET A 64 15.05 9.27 12.29
N MET A 65 15.60 9.58 11.09
CA MET A 65 16.43 8.65 10.27
C MET A 65 17.66 9.35 9.65
N SER A 66 18.37 10.16 10.44
CA SER A 66 19.40 11.09 9.96
C SER A 66 20.49 10.49 9.06
N GLY A 67 20.80 11.18 7.95
CA GLY A 67 22.01 11.00 7.12
C GLY A 67 21.78 10.55 5.67
N MET A 68 20.53 10.22 5.29
CA MET A 68 20.21 9.71 3.94
C MET A 68 19.18 10.55 3.17
N GLY A 69 18.86 11.76 3.64
CA GLY A 69 17.83 12.64 3.07
C GLY A 69 18.04 12.92 1.57
N ASP A 70 19.20 13.48 1.20
CA ASP A 70 19.45 13.90 -0.20
C ASP A 70 19.39 12.73 -1.20
N VAL A 71 19.85 11.54 -0.79
CA VAL A 71 19.81 10.33 -1.62
C VAL A 71 18.38 9.80 -1.73
N TRP A 72 17.63 9.83 -0.63
CA TRP A 72 16.25 9.38 -0.60
C TRP A 72 15.34 10.30 -1.40
N ASP A 73 15.54 11.62 -1.32
CA ASP A 73 14.80 12.61 -2.10
C ASP A 73 15.05 12.44 -3.60
N GLU A 74 16.31 12.24 -4.03
CA GLU A 74 16.59 11.92 -5.44
C GLU A 74 15.90 10.61 -5.86
N ILE A 75 15.92 9.58 -5.01
CA ILE A 75 15.29 8.29 -5.33
C ILE A 75 13.77 8.42 -5.44
N VAL A 76 13.12 9.11 -4.50
CA VAL A 76 11.66 9.29 -4.48
C VAL A 76 11.19 10.20 -5.61
N GLU A 77 11.93 11.29 -5.88
CA GLU A 77 11.61 12.23 -6.96
C GLU A 77 11.78 11.57 -8.34
N LYS A 78 12.81 10.74 -8.50
CA LYS A 78 13.14 10.09 -9.76
C LYS A 78 12.37 8.78 -9.99
N PHE A 79 11.96 8.09 -8.94
CA PHE A 79 11.30 6.80 -9.02
C PHE A 79 10.01 6.76 -8.19
N GLN A 80 8.86 6.76 -8.88
CA GLN A 80 7.61 6.28 -8.30
C GLN A 80 7.78 4.78 -8.02
N HIS A 81 7.86 4.38 -6.75
CA HIS A 81 8.00 2.98 -6.33
C HIS A 81 6.69 2.20 -6.51
N VAL A 82 6.36 1.91 -7.78
CA VAL A 82 5.22 1.11 -8.18
C VAL A 82 5.68 -0.18 -8.82
N CYS A 83 4.99 -1.28 -8.52
CA CYS A 83 5.29 -2.58 -9.11
C CYS A 83 4.18 -3.00 -10.07
N SER A 84 4.56 -3.63 -11.18
CA SER A 84 3.62 -4.15 -12.17
C SER A 84 3.05 -5.50 -11.75
N MET A 85 1.75 -5.68 -11.95
CA MET A 85 1.04 -6.95 -11.79
C MET A 85 0.88 -7.75 -13.09
N ASN A 86 1.46 -7.28 -14.21
CA ASN A 86 1.25 -7.88 -15.53
C ASN A 86 1.67 -9.36 -15.55
N LYS A 87 2.86 -9.68 -15.05
CA LYS A 87 3.36 -11.06 -14.99
C LYS A 87 2.38 -11.98 -14.24
N SER A 88 1.87 -11.53 -13.10
CA SER A 88 0.89 -12.31 -12.31
C SER A 88 -0.39 -12.56 -13.11
N ARG A 89 -0.89 -11.52 -13.81
CA ARG A 89 -2.09 -11.61 -14.67
C ARG A 89 -1.90 -12.54 -15.86
N GLU A 90 -0.74 -12.47 -16.52
CA GLU A 90 -0.36 -13.35 -17.64
C GLU A 90 -0.31 -14.83 -17.21
N PHE A 91 0.08 -15.10 -15.96
CA PHE A 91 0.08 -16.44 -15.38
C PHE A 91 -1.29 -16.86 -14.82
N GLY A 92 -2.31 -16.00 -14.92
CA GLY A 92 -3.70 -16.30 -14.54
C GLY A 92 -4.12 -15.76 -13.16
N PHE A 93 -3.24 -15.09 -12.41
CA PHE A 93 -3.61 -14.42 -11.17
C PHE A 93 -4.19 -13.02 -11.45
N VAL A 94 -5.51 -12.91 -11.39
CA VAL A 94 -6.26 -11.67 -11.64
C VAL A 94 -6.84 -11.04 -10.38
N GLY A 95 -6.37 -11.47 -9.20
CA GLY A 95 -6.77 -10.90 -7.91
C GLY A 95 -6.50 -9.40 -7.84
N PHE A 96 -7.43 -8.67 -7.23
CA PHE A 96 -7.41 -7.22 -7.14
C PHE A 96 -8.16 -6.77 -5.88
N TYR A 97 -7.66 -5.73 -5.21
CA TYR A 97 -8.36 -5.07 -4.13
C TYR A 97 -8.36 -3.57 -4.37
N ASP A 98 -9.50 -2.92 -4.14
CA ASP A 98 -9.56 -1.46 -4.07
C ASP A 98 -8.85 -1.00 -2.79
N THR A 99 -7.83 -0.17 -2.97
CA THR A 99 -6.96 0.33 -1.91
C THR A 99 -7.74 1.03 -0.80
N PHE A 100 -8.68 1.91 -1.11
CA PHE A 100 -9.41 2.64 -0.07
C PHE A 100 -10.42 1.75 0.66
N LYS A 101 -11.07 0.81 -0.02
CA LYS A 101 -11.91 -0.20 0.62
C LYS A 101 -11.10 -1.13 1.52
N SER A 102 -9.90 -1.52 1.07
CA SER A 102 -8.96 -2.32 1.86
C SER A 102 -8.57 -1.62 3.16
N VAL A 103 -8.21 -0.33 3.10
CA VAL A 103 -7.87 0.45 4.30
C VAL A 103 -9.04 0.52 5.28
N ARG A 104 -10.25 0.83 4.80
CA ARG A 104 -11.46 0.87 5.66
C ARG A 104 -11.74 -0.50 6.29
N TYR A 105 -11.58 -1.58 5.54
CA TYR A 105 -11.70 -2.94 6.06
C TYR A 105 -10.71 -3.22 7.18
N TRP A 106 -9.43 -2.89 7.00
CA TRP A 106 -8.40 -3.14 8.00
C TRP A 106 -8.58 -2.31 9.27
N VAL A 107 -8.93 -1.02 9.14
CA VAL A 107 -9.29 -0.19 10.30
C VAL A 107 -10.50 -0.78 11.03
N GLY A 108 -11.53 -1.21 10.30
CA GLY A 108 -12.68 -1.92 10.89
C GLY A 108 -12.27 -3.19 11.65
N LYS A 109 -11.37 -4.00 11.08
CA LYS A 109 -10.84 -5.20 11.75
C LYS A 109 -10.05 -4.87 13.01
N MET A 110 -9.22 -3.83 12.98
CA MET A 110 -8.48 -3.41 14.17
C MET A 110 -9.41 -2.94 15.30
N ARG A 111 -10.54 -2.29 14.97
CA ARG A 111 -11.61 -1.95 15.93
C ARG A 111 -12.30 -3.17 16.50
N GLU A 112 -12.71 -4.11 15.65
CA GLU A 112 -13.31 -5.38 16.08
C GLU A 112 -12.38 -6.15 17.04
N MET A 113 -11.07 -6.12 16.76
CA MET A 113 -10.03 -6.74 17.58
C MET A 113 -9.65 -5.91 18.81
N LYS A 114 -10.23 -4.72 19.01
CA LYS A 114 -9.94 -3.79 20.11
C LYS A 114 -8.47 -3.36 20.19
N ILE A 115 -7.79 -3.29 19.05
CA ILE A 115 -6.42 -2.77 18.94
C ILE A 115 -6.45 -1.24 18.95
N ILE A 116 -7.48 -0.67 18.31
CA ILE A 116 -7.76 0.77 18.26
C ILE A 116 -9.22 1.02 18.70
N PRO A 117 -9.55 2.24 19.16
CA PRO A 117 -10.92 2.62 19.49
C PRO A 117 -11.91 2.44 18.34
#